data_AF-E6X154-F1
#
_entry.id   AF-E6X154-F1
#
_cell.length_a   1.000
_cell.length_b   1.000
_cell.length_c   1.000
_cell.angle_alpha   90.00
_cell.angle_beta   90.00
_cell.angle_gamma   90.00
#
_symmetry.space_group_name_H-M   'P 1'
#
loop_
_entity.id
_entity.type
_entity.pdbx_description
1 polymer ?
#
loop_
_entity_poly.entity_id
_entity_poly.type
_entity_poly.pdbx_seq_one_letter_code
_entity_poly.pdbx_strand_id
1 'polypeptide(L)'
;MSNGVTENLVTSNFFPPLQRPTTKCYNPEQKSKPMPLYDPEKRAEKKVVPTADGTPTLYSAEFDECYHSTRDGALKESLHKHILPAFSLAETDKEELVILDVCFGLGYNTLTTLLYFREHPIPGKVKIFSPEFDRELVASLERFEYPEAFKPFRPVIESLARSGRYADEHIEISILFGDARERIPQIPLPVNIVYQDPFSPKKNPLLWTREYFADLRRIASEDLILTTYSSATPVRMGLYENGFLLYEAPGGEVRQGTVASLKPLPLTPIDMELKKERNPAAASLRDRDF
;
A
#
# COMPACT_ATOMS: atom_id res chain seq x y z
N MET A 1 -43.74 5.23 -56.32
CA MET A 1 -44.39 4.34 -55.34
C MET A 1 -43.44 4.22 -54.17
N SER A 2 -43.71 4.62 -52.94
CA SER A 2 -44.93 5.05 -52.26
C SER A 2 -44.55 5.93 -51.06
N ASN A 3 -45.22 7.08 -50.95
CA ASN A 3 -45.75 7.78 -49.77
C ASN A 3 -45.10 7.45 -48.41
N GLY A 4 -44.59 8.43 -47.67
CA GLY A 4 -45.41 9.53 -47.14
C GLY A 4 -46.02 9.07 -45.82
N VAL A 5 -45.41 9.44 -44.70
CA VAL A 5 -45.97 9.18 -43.36
C VAL A 5 -46.42 10.50 -42.77
N THR A 6 -47.73 10.58 -42.64
CA THR A 6 -48.56 11.65 -42.08
C THR A 6 -48.52 11.68 -40.55
N GLU A 7 -48.83 12.86 -40.04
CA GLU A 7 -49.10 13.22 -38.66
C GLU A 7 -50.27 12.47 -37.99
N ASN A 8 -50.24 12.54 -36.63
CA ASN A 8 -51.36 12.70 -35.68
C ASN A 8 -52.22 11.49 -35.25
N LEU A 9 -52.15 11.10 -33.97
CA LEU A 9 -53.06 11.52 -32.87
C LEU A 9 -52.97 10.57 -31.63
N VAL A 10 -52.71 11.18 -30.45
CA VAL A 10 -53.41 11.03 -29.14
C VAL A 10 -53.42 9.63 -28.48
N THR A 11 -52.88 9.47 -27.26
CA THR A 11 -53.70 9.52 -26.02
C THR A 11 -52.87 9.60 -24.73
N SER A 12 -53.29 10.53 -23.88
CA SER A 12 -53.42 10.52 -22.41
C SER A 12 -52.26 10.12 -21.48
N ASN A 13 -51.73 11.18 -20.84
CA ASN A 13 -51.28 11.30 -19.46
C ASN A 13 -51.81 10.28 -18.44
N PHE A 14 -50.89 9.63 -17.72
CA PHE A 14 -51.05 9.24 -16.31
C PHE A 14 -49.66 9.25 -15.68
N PHE A 15 -49.28 10.31 -14.96
CA PHE A 15 -48.45 10.31 -13.73
C PHE A 15 -48.33 11.77 -13.24
N PRO A 16 -48.56 12.05 -11.94
CA PRO A 16 -48.46 13.40 -11.40
C PRO A 16 -47.00 13.87 -11.31
N PRO A 17 -46.72 15.19 -11.37
CA PRO A 17 -45.37 15.71 -11.23
C PRO A 17 -44.86 15.50 -9.80
N LEU A 18 -43.69 14.87 -9.67
CA LEU A 18 -42.95 14.76 -8.41
C LEU A 18 -42.54 16.17 -7.94
N GLN A 19 -43.13 16.63 -6.84
CA GLN A 19 -42.67 17.79 -6.10
C GLN A 19 -41.25 17.52 -5.59
N ARG A 20 -40.29 18.38 -5.97
CA ARG A 20 -38.96 18.42 -5.33
C ARG A 20 -39.13 19.02 -3.92
N PRO A 21 -38.68 18.35 -2.85
CA PRO A 21 -38.62 18.98 -1.54
C PRO A 21 -37.62 20.14 -1.59
N THR A 22 -38.12 21.29 -1.15
CA THR A 22 -37.42 22.54 -0.97
C THR A 22 -36.36 22.43 0.13
N THR A 23 -35.19 23.05 -0.14
CA THR A 23 -34.24 23.62 0.82
C THR A 23 -34.08 22.92 2.17
N LYS A 24 -33.03 22.07 2.31
CA LYS A 24 -32.40 21.84 3.62
C LYS A 24 -31.76 23.15 4.06
N CYS A 25 -32.15 23.62 5.25
CA CYS A 25 -31.54 24.76 5.93
C CYS A 25 -30.02 24.52 6.05
N TYR A 26 -29.23 25.32 5.35
CA TYR A 26 -27.78 25.41 5.55
C TYR A 26 -27.53 26.15 6.86
N ASN A 27 -26.95 25.47 7.84
CA ASN A 27 -26.46 26.09 9.07
C ASN A 27 -24.97 26.42 8.87
N PRO A 28 -24.56 27.70 8.74
CA PRO A 28 -23.19 28.08 8.41
C PRO A 28 -22.16 27.85 9.53
N GLU A 29 -22.58 27.44 10.73
CA GLU A 29 -21.71 27.40 11.92
C GLU A 29 -21.23 26.01 12.35
N GLN A 30 -21.57 24.95 11.62
CA GLN A 30 -20.91 23.66 11.81
C GLN A 30 -19.75 23.51 10.82
N LYS A 31 -18.65 24.22 11.08
CA LYS A 31 -17.33 23.69 10.67
C LYS A 31 -17.20 22.35 11.36
N SER A 32 -17.52 21.26 10.66
CA SER A 32 -17.27 19.92 11.15
C SER A 32 -15.81 19.88 11.59
N LYS A 33 -15.57 19.66 12.88
CA LYS A 33 -14.22 19.32 13.34
C LYS A 33 -13.72 18.20 12.42
N PRO A 34 -12.49 18.28 11.88
CA PRO A 34 -11.95 17.17 11.12
C PRO A 34 -12.11 15.90 11.97
N MET A 35 -12.77 14.88 11.40
CA MET A 35 -12.81 13.58 12.06
C MET A 35 -11.36 13.15 12.29
N PRO A 36 -11.04 12.56 13.46
CA PRO A 36 -9.70 12.03 13.66
C PRO A 36 -9.40 11.03 12.55
N LEU A 37 -8.18 11.09 12.01
CA LEU A 37 -7.77 10.25 10.89
C LEU A 37 -7.84 8.75 11.24
N TYR A 38 -7.63 8.44 12.52
CA TYR A 38 -7.71 7.10 13.09
C TYR A 38 -8.89 7.01 14.05
N ASP A 39 -9.53 5.84 14.09
CA ASP A 39 -10.68 5.53 14.93
C ASP A 39 -10.34 4.29 15.79
N PRO A 40 -9.72 4.50 16.98
CA PRO A 40 -9.27 3.40 17.82
C PRO A 40 -10.41 2.47 18.28
N GLU A 41 -11.66 2.95 18.33
CA GLU A 41 -12.81 2.13 18.71
C GLU A 41 -13.09 1.03 17.69
N LYS A 42 -12.86 1.32 16.40
CA LYS A 42 -13.01 0.36 15.30
C LYS A 42 -11.79 -0.50 15.04
N ARG A 43 -10.64 -0.22 15.67
CA ARG A 43 -9.38 -0.90 15.40
C ARG A 43 -9.46 -2.41 15.59
N ALA A 44 -10.16 -2.86 16.63
CA ALA A 44 -10.35 -4.28 16.91
C ALA A 44 -11.32 -4.97 15.93
N GLU A 45 -12.15 -4.22 15.20
CA GLU A 45 -13.15 -4.76 14.30
C GLU A 45 -12.53 -5.20 12.97
N LYS A 46 -12.08 -6.46 12.94
CA LYS A 46 -11.53 -7.10 11.75
C LYS A 46 -12.34 -8.33 11.35
N LYS A 47 -12.46 -8.57 10.04
CA LYS A 47 -13.18 -9.74 9.50
C LYS A 47 -12.31 -10.46 8.48
N VAL A 48 -12.24 -11.79 8.56
CA VAL A 48 -11.57 -12.59 7.54
C VAL A 48 -12.36 -12.53 6.24
N VAL A 49 -11.67 -12.30 5.13
CA VAL A 49 -12.22 -12.22 3.79
C VAL A 49 -11.40 -13.12 2.87
N PRO A 50 -12.02 -14.04 2.11
CA PRO A 50 -11.31 -14.83 1.12
C PRO A 50 -10.91 -13.95 -0.08
N THR A 51 -9.80 -14.30 -0.72
CA THR A 51 -9.34 -13.62 -1.94
C THR A 51 -9.29 -14.58 -3.13
N ALA A 52 -9.11 -14.05 -4.34
CA ALA A 52 -9.19 -14.82 -5.58
C ALA A 52 -8.09 -15.90 -5.75
N ASP A 53 -6.93 -15.73 -5.10
CA ASP A 53 -5.87 -16.75 -5.10
C ASP A 53 -6.03 -17.79 -3.98
N GLY A 54 -7.15 -17.73 -3.23
CA GLY A 54 -7.46 -18.64 -2.13
C GLY A 54 -6.78 -18.28 -0.80
N THR A 55 -5.94 -17.24 -0.76
CA THR A 55 -5.32 -16.80 0.49
C THR A 55 -6.24 -15.88 1.30
N PRO A 56 -6.27 -15.97 2.64
CA PRO A 56 -7.11 -15.10 3.45
C PRO A 56 -6.50 -13.71 3.64
N THR A 57 -7.35 -12.69 3.60
CA THR A 57 -7.02 -11.34 4.09
C THR A 57 -7.96 -10.96 5.24
N LEU A 58 -7.68 -9.84 5.90
CA LEU A 58 -8.62 -9.17 6.79
C LEU A 58 -9.23 -7.95 6.10
N TYR A 59 -10.46 -7.63 6.47
CA TYR A 59 -11.07 -6.31 6.32
C TYR A 59 -10.93 -5.53 7.63
N SER A 60 -10.48 -4.29 7.57
CA SER A 60 -10.38 -3.36 8.71
C SER A 60 -11.56 -2.39 8.70
N ALA A 61 -12.36 -2.34 9.78
CA ALA A 61 -13.44 -1.38 9.89
C ALA A 61 -12.93 0.07 10.15
N GLU A 62 -11.76 0.22 10.79
CA GLU A 62 -11.14 1.54 11.03
C GLU A 62 -10.80 2.23 9.70
N PHE A 63 -10.22 1.50 8.75
CA PHE A 63 -9.89 2.03 7.43
C PHE A 63 -10.99 1.81 6.38
N ASP A 64 -11.96 0.94 6.66
CA ASP A 64 -12.97 0.49 5.72
C ASP A 64 -12.33 0.04 4.39
N GLU A 65 -11.35 -0.87 4.52
CA GLU A 65 -10.55 -1.43 3.42
C GLU A 65 -9.99 -2.80 3.83
N CYS A 66 -9.71 -3.67 2.84
CA CYS A 66 -9.01 -4.94 3.07
C CYS A 66 -7.50 -4.72 3.08
N TYR A 67 -6.77 -5.51 3.88
CA TYR A 67 -5.29 -5.44 3.92
C TYR A 67 -4.64 -5.79 2.58
N HIS A 68 -5.31 -6.61 1.76
CA HIS A 68 -4.88 -6.96 0.41
C HIS A 68 -6.06 -6.91 -0.57
N SER A 69 -5.73 -6.83 -1.86
CA SER A 69 -6.62 -6.96 -3.00
C SER A 69 -7.35 -8.29 -2.99
N THR A 70 -8.65 -8.26 -2.76
CA THR A 70 -9.50 -9.47 -2.81
C THR A 70 -9.58 -10.09 -4.20
N ARG A 71 -9.27 -9.30 -5.24
CA ARG A 71 -9.32 -9.73 -6.64
C ARG A 71 -8.00 -10.31 -7.13
N ASP A 72 -6.87 -9.79 -6.68
CA ASP A 72 -5.56 -10.31 -7.09
C ASP A 72 -5.17 -11.50 -6.20
N GLY A 73 -5.47 -11.41 -4.90
CA GLY A 73 -5.04 -12.38 -3.89
C GLY A 73 -3.89 -11.87 -3.04
N ALA A 74 -3.85 -12.19 -1.75
CA ALA A 74 -2.87 -11.59 -0.83
C ALA A 74 -1.43 -12.07 -1.10
N LEU A 75 -1.23 -13.37 -1.34
CA LEU A 75 0.09 -13.90 -1.69
C LEU A 75 0.51 -13.45 -3.10
N LYS A 76 -0.41 -13.52 -4.07
CA LYS A 76 -0.13 -13.07 -5.44
C LYS A 76 0.21 -11.58 -5.50
N GLU A 77 -0.53 -10.75 -4.77
CA GLU A 77 -0.25 -9.32 -4.67
C GLU A 77 1.13 -9.05 -4.10
N SER A 78 1.46 -9.66 -2.95
CA SER A 78 2.77 -9.51 -2.30
C SER A 78 3.90 -9.88 -3.25
N LEU A 79 3.79 -11.06 -3.89
CA LEU A 79 4.80 -11.56 -4.79
C LEU A 79 5.01 -10.66 -6.01
N HIS A 80 3.93 -10.29 -6.71
CA HIS A 80 4.03 -9.62 -8.01
C HIS A 80 4.08 -8.09 -7.93
N LYS A 81 3.60 -7.46 -6.84
CA LYS A 81 3.69 -6.00 -6.69
C LYS A 81 4.92 -5.55 -5.92
N HIS A 82 5.44 -6.39 -5.03
CA HIS A 82 6.52 -6.02 -4.14
C HIS A 82 7.79 -6.86 -4.34
N ILE A 83 7.72 -8.17 -4.10
CA ILE A 83 8.91 -9.02 -4.01
C ILE A 83 9.61 -9.14 -5.38
N LEU A 84 8.93 -9.63 -6.41
CA LEU A 84 9.56 -9.83 -7.73
C LEU A 84 10.06 -8.52 -8.36
N PRO A 85 9.28 -7.42 -8.37
CA PRO A 85 9.81 -6.15 -8.86
C PRO A 85 11.04 -5.69 -8.08
N ALA A 86 11.02 -5.74 -6.74
CA ALA A 86 12.15 -5.29 -5.93
C ALA A 86 13.42 -6.10 -6.21
N PHE A 87 13.36 -7.43 -6.11
CA PHE A 87 14.54 -8.28 -6.25
C PHE A 87 15.04 -8.43 -7.70
N SER A 88 14.20 -8.13 -8.70
CA SER A 88 14.67 -8.05 -10.10
C SER A 88 15.50 -6.81 -10.41
N LEU A 89 15.48 -5.80 -9.53
CA LEU A 89 16.08 -4.49 -9.75
C LEU A 89 17.12 -4.11 -8.70
N ALA A 90 16.98 -4.62 -7.47
CA ALA A 90 17.88 -4.33 -6.37
C ALA A 90 19.19 -5.09 -6.50
N GLU A 91 20.29 -4.45 -6.10
CA GLU A 91 21.54 -5.15 -5.86
C GLU A 91 21.41 -5.96 -4.57
N THR A 92 21.54 -7.28 -4.64
CA THR A 92 21.35 -8.18 -3.49
C THR A 92 22.65 -8.81 -3.00
N ASP A 93 23.73 -8.72 -3.77
CA ASP A 93 25.07 -9.18 -3.38
C ASP A 93 25.72 -8.14 -2.46
N LYS A 94 25.30 -8.14 -1.21
CA LYS A 94 25.76 -7.23 -0.15
C LYS A 94 26.01 -8.04 1.12
N GLU A 95 26.94 -7.61 1.97
CA GLU A 95 27.15 -8.21 3.29
C GLU A 95 25.90 -8.10 4.18
N GLU A 96 25.18 -6.98 4.04
CA GLU A 96 23.91 -6.73 4.71
C GLU A 96 22.91 -6.07 3.74
N LEU A 97 21.70 -6.62 3.68
CA LEU A 97 20.57 -6.10 2.91
C LEU A 97 19.48 -5.64 3.87
N VAL A 98 19.13 -4.35 3.84
CA VAL A 98 18.11 -3.76 4.72
C VAL A 98 16.83 -3.52 3.93
N ILE A 99 15.73 -4.09 4.42
CA ILE A 99 14.39 -4.00 3.84
C ILE A 99 13.46 -3.29 4.82
N LEU A 100 12.69 -2.33 4.33
CA LEU A 100 11.59 -1.68 5.05
C LEU A 100 10.25 -2.16 4.49
N ASP A 101 9.50 -2.92 5.28
CA ASP A 101 8.13 -3.37 4.98
C ASP A 101 7.14 -2.43 5.67
N VAL A 102 6.65 -1.40 4.96
CA VAL A 102 5.81 -0.35 5.56
C VAL A 102 4.42 -0.91 5.87
N CYS A 103 4.04 -0.87 7.15
CA CYS A 103 2.81 -1.45 7.69
C CYS A 103 2.82 -2.98 7.65
N PHE A 104 3.29 -3.61 8.74
CA PHE A 104 3.40 -5.07 8.82
C PHE A 104 2.09 -5.77 8.46
N GLY A 105 0.96 -5.28 8.97
CA GLY A 105 -0.36 -5.83 8.68
C GLY A 105 -0.43 -7.32 9.02
N LEU A 106 -0.59 -8.15 7.99
CA LEU A 106 -0.63 -9.62 8.13
C LEU A 106 0.73 -10.28 7.90
N GLY A 107 1.80 -9.51 7.67
CA GLY A 107 3.16 -9.99 7.44
C GLY A 107 3.39 -10.65 6.08
N TYR A 108 2.46 -10.52 5.12
CA TYR A 108 2.54 -11.22 3.83
C TYR A 108 3.76 -10.82 3.00
N ASN A 109 4.11 -9.53 2.92
CA ASN A 109 5.33 -9.09 2.21
C ASN A 109 6.60 -9.67 2.86
N THR A 110 6.73 -9.57 4.18
CA THR A 110 7.82 -10.19 4.94
C THR A 110 7.90 -11.71 4.72
N LEU A 111 6.80 -12.46 4.88
CA LEU A 111 6.78 -13.92 4.71
C LEU A 111 7.02 -14.35 3.26
N THR A 112 6.54 -13.57 2.29
CA THR A 112 6.80 -13.82 0.86
C THR A 112 8.24 -13.54 0.50
N THR A 113 8.90 -12.58 1.17
CA THR A 113 10.35 -12.37 1.05
C THR A 113 11.12 -13.59 1.54
N LEU A 114 10.71 -14.20 2.67
CA LEU A 114 11.32 -15.44 3.15
C LEU A 114 11.09 -16.63 2.20
N LEU A 115 9.90 -16.73 1.60
CA LEU A 115 9.65 -17.72 0.53
C LEU A 115 10.62 -17.52 -0.63
N TYR A 116 10.76 -16.28 -1.11
CA TYR A 116 11.65 -15.95 -2.21
C TYR A 116 13.09 -16.37 -1.92
N PHE A 117 13.60 -16.12 -0.71
CA PHE A 117 14.96 -16.52 -0.33
C PHE A 117 15.21 -18.03 -0.25
N ARG A 118 14.18 -18.85 -0.08
CA ARG A 118 14.34 -20.31 -0.15
C ARG A 118 14.69 -20.79 -1.56
N GLU A 119 14.21 -20.08 -2.57
CA GLU A 119 14.47 -20.38 -3.98
C GLU A 119 15.65 -19.56 -4.52
N HIS A 120 15.90 -18.39 -3.93
CA HIS A 120 16.93 -17.44 -4.30
C HIS A 120 17.76 -17.02 -3.08
N PRO A 121 18.68 -17.89 -2.59
CA PRO A 121 19.49 -17.57 -1.43
C PRO A 121 20.27 -16.27 -1.61
N ILE A 122 20.22 -15.40 -0.60
CA ILE A 122 21.00 -14.16 -0.55
C ILE A 122 22.30 -14.43 0.22
N PRO A 123 23.46 -13.97 -0.27
CA PRO A 123 24.75 -14.30 0.34
C PRO A 123 24.97 -13.61 1.69
N GLY A 124 24.44 -12.40 1.87
CA GLY A 124 24.57 -11.62 3.10
C GLY A 124 23.44 -11.79 4.09
N LYS A 125 23.56 -11.05 5.19
CA LYS A 125 22.53 -10.96 6.23
C LYS A 125 21.40 -10.06 5.76
N VAL A 126 20.15 -10.44 6.03
CA VAL A 126 18.99 -9.61 5.72
C VAL A 126 18.36 -9.09 6.99
N LYS A 127 18.10 -7.79 7.03
CA LYS A 127 17.36 -7.12 8.11
C LYS A 127 16.05 -6.57 7.57
N ILE A 128 14.93 -6.99 8.14
CA ILE A 128 13.60 -6.50 7.78
C ILE A 128 13.06 -5.67 8.95
N PHE A 129 12.79 -4.39 8.70
CA PHE A 129 12.13 -3.50 9.63
C PHE A 129 10.70 -3.26 9.16
N SER A 130 9.72 -3.40 10.05
CA SER A 130 8.33 -3.17 9.69
C SER A 130 7.58 -2.37 10.75
N PRO A 131 7.25 -1.10 10.51
CA PRO A 131 6.42 -0.35 11.44
C PRO A 131 4.98 -0.88 11.43
N GLU A 132 4.37 -0.96 12.61
CA GLU A 132 2.97 -1.36 12.80
C GLU A 132 2.45 -0.76 14.09
N PHE A 133 1.36 0.00 14.05
CA PHE A 133 0.83 0.60 15.28
C PHE A 133 -0.13 -0.34 16.02
N ASP A 134 -0.70 -1.34 15.33
CA ASP A 134 -1.66 -2.28 15.90
C ASP A 134 -0.96 -3.52 16.48
N ARG A 135 -0.54 -3.41 17.74
CA ARG A 135 0.06 -4.53 18.49
C ARG A 135 -0.86 -5.73 18.63
N GLU A 136 -2.17 -5.50 18.79
CA GLU A 136 -3.14 -6.57 18.99
C GLU A 136 -3.36 -7.37 17.70
N LEU A 137 -3.33 -6.69 16.54
CA LEU A 137 -3.29 -7.37 15.25
C LEU A 137 -2.10 -8.32 15.20
N VAL A 138 -0.88 -7.83 15.45
CA VAL A 138 0.34 -8.64 15.37
C VAL A 138 0.29 -9.83 16.33
N ALA A 139 -0.15 -9.62 17.57
CA ALA A 139 -0.31 -10.70 18.55
C ALA A 139 -1.34 -11.76 18.08
N SER A 140 -2.40 -11.34 17.39
CA SER A 140 -3.42 -12.25 16.87
C SER A 140 -2.93 -13.17 15.75
N LEU A 141 -1.85 -12.80 15.04
CA LEU A 141 -1.31 -13.55 13.90
C LEU A 141 -0.79 -14.94 14.27
N GLU A 142 -0.45 -15.17 15.55
CA GLU A 142 -0.15 -16.51 16.05
C GLU A 142 -1.31 -17.49 15.78
N ARG A 143 -2.56 -17.03 15.78
CA ARG A 143 -3.75 -17.84 15.52
C ARG A 143 -4.31 -17.67 14.11
N PHE A 144 -3.70 -16.84 13.28
CA PHE A 144 -4.14 -16.60 11.92
C PHE A 144 -3.81 -17.81 11.04
N GLU A 145 -4.77 -18.23 10.22
CA GLU A 145 -4.60 -19.35 9.29
C GLU A 145 -3.92 -18.86 8.01
N TYR A 146 -2.59 -19.00 7.96
CA TYR A 146 -1.80 -18.69 6.78
C TYR A 146 -1.88 -19.80 5.72
N PRO A 147 -1.69 -19.47 4.42
CA PRO A 147 -1.61 -20.46 3.35
C PRO A 147 -0.47 -21.46 3.56
N GLU A 148 -0.61 -22.64 2.95
CA GLU A 148 0.31 -23.79 3.10
C GLU A 148 1.78 -23.41 2.89
N ALA A 149 2.05 -22.53 1.92
CA ALA A 149 3.38 -22.06 1.59
C ALA A 149 4.12 -21.46 2.81
N PHE A 150 3.41 -20.82 3.73
CA PHE A 150 4.01 -20.19 4.91
C PHE A 150 4.15 -21.11 6.13
N LYS A 151 3.65 -22.35 6.09
CA LYS A 151 3.79 -23.29 7.22
C LYS A 151 5.23 -23.45 7.73
N PRO A 152 6.27 -23.53 6.87
CA PRO A 152 7.66 -23.62 7.33
C PRO A 152 8.12 -22.43 8.17
N PHE A 153 7.48 -21.26 8.04
CA PHE A 153 7.81 -20.05 8.79
C PHE A 153 6.98 -19.88 10.07
N ARG A 154 6.26 -20.93 10.50
CA ARG A 154 5.51 -20.91 11.75
C ARG A 154 6.33 -20.43 12.95
N PRO A 155 7.59 -20.84 13.16
CA PRO A 155 8.42 -20.30 14.25
C PRO A 155 8.68 -18.79 14.14
N VAL A 156 8.85 -18.28 12.91
CA VAL A 156 9.01 -16.84 12.65
C VAL A 156 7.74 -16.10 13.04
N ILE A 157 6.58 -16.56 12.56
CA ILE A 157 5.27 -15.97 12.85
C ILE A 157 5.01 -15.92 14.36
N GLU A 158 5.26 -17.02 15.08
CA GLU A 158 5.08 -17.06 16.54
C GLU A 158 6.03 -16.12 17.28
N SER A 159 7.30 -16.04 16.84
CA SER A 159 8.29 -15.14 17.44
C SER A 159 7.89 -13.67 17.27
N LEU A 160 7.46 -13.30 16.05
CA LEU A 160 6.96 -11.96 15.72
C LEU A 160 5.67 -11.62 16.47
N ALA A 161 4.71 -12.54 16.53
CA ALA A 161 3.45 -12.32 17.24
C ALA A 161 3.67 -12.10 18.75
N ARG A 162 4.58 -12.85 19.37
CA ARG A 162 4.83 -12.77 20.82
C ARG A 162 5.75 -11.61 21.23
N SER A 163 6.75 -11.28 20.41
CA SER A 163 7.83 -10.37 20.80
C SER A 163 8.08 -9.20 19.83
N GLY A 164 7.48 -9.24 18.65
CA GLY A 164 7.77 -8.32 17.55
C GLY A 164 9.15 -8.50 16.94
N ARG A 165 9.87 -9.59 17.25
CA ARG A 165 11.23 -9.83 16.76
C ARG A 165 11.43 -11.28 16.36
N TYR A 166 12.30 -11.50 15.39
CA TYR A 166 12.85 -12.80 15.03
C TYR A 166 14.31 -12.59 14.60
N ALA A 167 15.20 -13.52 14.93
CA ALA A 167 16.57 -13.49 14.48
C ALA A 167 17.15 -14.91 14.37
N ASP A 168 17.88 -15.18 13.30
CA ASP A 168 18.77 -16.32 13.13
C ASP A 168 20.13 -15.86 12.55
N GLU A 169 20.94 -16.79 12.04
CA GLU A 169 22.25 -16.49 11.47
C GLU A 169 22.20 -15.57 10.23
N HIS A 170 21.11 -15.61 9.46
CA HIS A 170 20.98 -14.95 8.16
C HIS A 170 19.90 -13.87 8.13
N ILE A 171 18.83 -13.98 8.93
CA ILE A 171 17.65 -13.14 8.89
C ILE A 171 17.40 -12.51 10.26
N GLU A 172 17.20 -11.19 10.28
CA GLU A 172 16.65 -10.46 11.41
C GLU A 172 15.36 -9.73 10.98
N ILE A 173 14.32 -9.83 11.78
CA ILE A 173 13.04 -9.16 11.54
C ILE A 173 12.66 -8.41 12.82
N SER A 174 12.32 -7.13 12.68
CA SER A 174 11.91 -6.27 13.79
C SER A 174 10.66 -5.49 13.44
N ILE A 175 9.57 -5.76 14.16
CA ILE A 175 8.35 -4.96 14.15
C ILE A 175 8.57 -3.74 15.02
N LEU A 176 8.50 -2.56 14.41
CA LEU A 176 8.69 -1.28 15.06
C LEU A 176 7.34 -0.73 15.50
N PHE A 177 6.89 -1.16 16.66
CA PHE A 177 5.54 -0.84 17.10
C PHE A 177 5.31 0.66 17.34
N GLY A 178 4.32 1.24 16.67
CA GLY A 178 3.96 2.67 16.75
C GLY A 178 3.70 3.28 15.38
N ASP A 179 3.52 4.60 15.34
CA ASP A 179 3.32 5.32 14.08
C ASP A 179 4.55 5.19 13.18
N ALA A 180 4.37 4.72 11.94
CA ALA A 180 5.44 4.54 10.99
C ALA A 180 6.25 5.82 10.77
N ARG A 181 5.61 6.99 10.80
CA ARG A 181 6.25 8.30 10.63
C ARG A 181 7.20 8.65 11.76
N GLU A 182 6.94 8.15 12.97
CA GLU A 182 7.85 8.29 14.11
C GLU A 182 8.96 7.24 14.09
N ARG A 183 8.67 6.03 13.61
CA ARG A 183 9.58 4.88 13.65
C ARG A 183 10.59 4.85 12.51
N ILE A 184 10.18 5.16 11.29
CA ILE A 184 11.01 5.10 10.08
C ILE A 184 12.29 5.94 10.20
N PRO A 185 12.26 7.19 10.73
CA PRO A 185 13.48 7.98 10.91
C PRO A 185 14.51 7.38 11.88
N GLN A 186 14.14 6.35 12.66
CA GLN A 186 14.99 5.70 13.65
C GLN A 186 15.62 4.39 13.14
N ILE A 187 15.31 3.98 11.90
CA ILE A 187 15.83 2.74 11.29
C ILE A 187 17.33 2.89 10.98
N PRO A 188 18.14 1.84 11.17
CA PRO A 188 19.54 1.84 10.72
C PRO A 188 19.68 2.16 9.23
N LEU A 189 20.64 3.02 8.90
CA LEU A 189 20.89 3.46 7.53
C LEU A 189 22.07 2.71 6.91
N PRO A 190 22.08 2.53 5.58
CA PRO A 190 21.01 2.88 4.63
C PRO A 190 20.02 1.72 4.36
N VAL A 191 18.78 2.04 3.95
CA VAL A 191 17.77 1.07 3.52
C VAL A 191 17.89 0.80 2.02
N ASN A 192 17.86 -0.47 1.60
CA ASN A 192 18.02 -0.88 0.19
C ASN A 192 16.68 -1.14 -0.52
N ILE A 193 15.70 -1.70 0.17
CA ILE A 193 14.39 -2.02 -0.41
C ILE A 193 13.29 -1.47 0.47
N VAL A 194 12.27 -0.86 -0.14
CA VAL A 194 11.05 -0.41 0.55
C VAL A 194 9.83 -1.05 -0.11
N TYR A 195 9.06 -1.81 0.67
CA TYR A 195 7.70 -2.18 0.31
C TYR A 195 6.76 -1.12 0.87
N GLN A 196 6.31 -0.21 0.02
CA GLN A 196 5.39 0.86 0.39
C GLN A 196 3.95 0.34 0.23
N ASP A 197 3.43 -0.27 1.31
CA ASP A 197 2.15 -0.99 1.32
C ASP A 197 1.19 -0.64 2.48
N PRO A 198 0.99 0.65 2.83
CA PRO A 198 -0.10 1.00 3.74
C PRO A 198 -1.46 0.94 3.02
N PHE A 199 -2.55 1.06 3.79
CA PHE A 199 -3.88 1.32 3.23
C PHE A 199 -3.89 2.50 2.24
N SER A 200 -4.85 2.50 1.33
CA SER A 200 -4.86 3.39 0.17
C SER A 200 -4.73 4.86 0.53
N PRO A 201 -4.21 5.73 -0.36
CA PRO A 201 -4.04 7.15 -0.06
C PRO A 201 -5.30 7.88 0.38
N LYS A 202 -6.47 7.37 0.02
CA LYS A 202 -7.76 7.91 0.46
C LYS A 202 -8.08 7.53 1.92
N LYS A 203 -7.63 6.35 2.37
CA LYS A 203 -7.94 5.78 3.68
C LYS A 203 -6.86 6.05 4.72
N ASN A 204 -5.58 6.06 4.32
CA ASN A 204 -4.45 6.36 5.21
C ASN A 204 -3.47 7.38 4.60
N PRO A 205 -3.93 8.61 4.30
CA PRO A 205 -3.19 9.63 3.54
C PRO A 205 -1.82 10.01 4.10
N LEU A 206 -1.62 10.00 5.42
CA LEU A 206 -0.38 10.46 6.06
C LEU A 206 0.85 9.62 5.67
N LEU A 207 0.66 8.37 5.23
CA LEU A 207 1.74 7.52 4.73
C LEU A 207 1.94 7.65 3.20
N TRP A 208 1.42 8.72 2.61
CA TRP A 208 1.53 9.03 1.18
C TRP A 208 1.82 10.51 0.92
N THR A 209 2.11 11.28 1.97
CA THR A 209 2.41 12.71 1.85
C THR A 209 3.83 12.93 1.34
N ARG A 210 4.05 14.12 0.77
CA ARG A 210 5.39 14.55 0.37
C ARG A 210 6.36 14.50 1.55
N GLU A 211 5.94 14.95 2.73
CA GLU A 211 6.75 14.95 3.95
C GLU A 211 7.13 13.53 4.37
N TYR A 212 6.19 12.59 4.34
CA TYR A 212 6.47 11.17 4.59
C TYR A 212 7.50 10.60 3.58
N PHE A 213 7.34 10.89 2.28
CA PHE A 213 8.32 10.45 1.28
C PHE A 213 9.70 11.10 1.46
N ALA A 214 9.78 12.28 2.07
CA ALA A 214 11.04 12.92 2.43
C ALA A 214 11.77 12.14 3.54
N ASP A 215 11.03 11.57 4.49
CA ASP A 215 11.61 10.71 5.53
C ASP A 215 12.15 9.40 4.93
N LEU A 216 11.41 8.78 4.00
CA LEU A 216 11.91 7.63 3.24
C LEU A 216 13.17 7.98 2.44
N ARG A 217 13.19 9.15 1.80
CA ARG A 217 14.36 9.62 1.04
C ARG A 217 15.60 9.81 1.92
N ARG A 218 15.43 10.21 3.19
CA ARG A 218 16.54 10.43 4.14
C ARG A 218 17.24 9.14 4.52
N ILE A 219 16.48 8.04 4.59
CA ILE A 219 17.01 6.75 5.04
C ILE A 219 17.50 5.85 3.89
N ALA A 220 17.28 6.28 2.65
CA ALA A 220 17.53 5.48 1.47
C ALA A 220 19.02 5.31 1.14
N SER A 221 19.41 4.10 0.73
CA SER A 221 20.65 3.86 0.01
C SER A 221 20.60 4.50 -1.38
N GLU A 222 21.76 4.71 -1.99
CA GLU A 222 21.82 5.30 -3.33
C GLU A 222 21.19 4.44 -4.42
N ASP A 223 21.13 3.13 -4.21
CA ASP A 223 20.58 2.10 -5.09
C ASP A 223 19.19 1.64 -4.64
N LEU A 224 18.53 2.38 -3.74
CA LEU A 224 17.26 1.95 -3.18
C LEU A 224 16.19 1.70 -4.25
N ILE A 225 15.47 0.60 -4.08
CA ILE A 225 14.28 0.25 -4.84
C ILE A 225 13.06 0.34 -3.91
N LEU A 226 12.09 1.18 -4.30
CA LEU A 226 10.79 1.25 -3.65
C LEU A 226 9.71 0.68 -4.58
N THR A 227 8.87 -0.19 -4.04
CA THR A 227 7.72 -0.77 -4.75
C THR A 227 6.42 -0.37 -4.06
N THR A 228 5.39 -0.08 -4.84
CA THR A 228 4.03 0.15 -4.30
C THR A 228 2.97 -0.32 -5.29
N TYR A 229 1.86 -0.86 -4.77
CA TYR A 229 0.69 -1.16 -5.58
C TYR A 229 0.03 0.10 -6.16
N SER A 230 0.29 1.27 -5.59
CA SER A 230 -0.40 2.50 -5.96
C SER A 230 0.14 3.12 -7.24
N SER A 231 -0.75 3.43 -8.18
CA SER A 231 -0.48 4.22 -9.39
C SER A 231 -1.08 5.64 -9.31
N ALA A 232 -1.57 6.04 -8.13
CA ALA A 232 -2.25 7.31 -7.92
C ALA A 232 -1.32 8.50 -8.21
N THR A 233 -1.84 9.51 -8.92
CA THR A 233 -1.06 10.71 -9.28
C THR A 233 -0.48 11.44 -8.07
N PRO A 234 -1.21 11.68 -6.95
CA PRO A 234 -0.64 12.34 -5.78
C PRO A 234 0.53 11.57 -5.13
N VAL A 235 0.49 10.23 -5.17
CA VAL A 235 1.59 9.38 -4.68
C VAL A 235 2.83 9.55 -5.55
N ARG A 236 2.66 9.44 -6.88
CA ARG A 236 3.75 9.64 -7.84
C ARG A 236 4.33 11.07 -7.73
N MET A 237 3.49 12.08 -7.54
CA MET A 237 3.95 13.45 -7.28
C MET A 237 4.78 13.54 -6.00
N GLY A 238 4.32 12.93 -4.90
CA GLY A 238 5.05 12.93 -3.63
C GLY A 238 6.43 12.28 -3.72
N LEU A 239 6.54 11.15 -4.43
CA LEU A 239 7.83 10.50 -4.70
C LEU A 239 8.71 11.37 -5.61
N TYR A 240 8.16 11.86 -6.73
CA TYR A 240 8.88 12.68 -7.70
C TYR A 240 9.47 13.96 -7.07
N GLU A 241 8.67 14.67 -6.26
CA GLU A 241 9.10 15.88 -5.54
C GLU A 241 10.19 15.63 -4.50
N ASN A 242 10.43 14.36 -4.13
CA ASN A 242 11.53 13.92 -3.25
C ASN A 242 12.70 13.29 -4.02
N GLY A 243 12.75 13.48 -5.34
CA GLY A 243 13.89 13.12 -6.18
C GLY A 243 13.93 11.67 -6.64
N PHE A 244 12.83 10.92 -6.50
CA PHE A 244 12.73 9.58 -7.04
C PHE A 244 12.46 9.61 -8.56
N LEU A 245 13.15 8.74 -9.29
CA LEU A 245 12.81 8.36 -10.65
C LEU A 245 11.72 7.30 -10.62
N LEU A 246 10.68 7.46 -11.45
CA LEU A 246 9.48 6.63 -11.40
C LEU A 246 9.34 5.77 -12.64
N TYR A 247 8.84 4.55 -12.42
CA TYR A 247 8.66 3.54 -13.45
C TYR A 247 7.34 2.80 -13.22
N GLU A 248 6.75 2.28 -14.28
CA GLU A 248 5.68 1.29 -14.12
C GLU A 248 6.27 0.00 -13.59
N ALA A 249 5.64 -0.60 -12.58
CA ALA A 249 6.09 -1.87 -12.05
C ALA A 249 6.03 -2.96 -13.15
N PRO A 250 7.07 -3.79 -13.31
CA PRO A 250 7.02 -4.92 -14.22
C PRO A 250 5.89 -5.87 -13.83
N GLY A 251 4.98 -6.19 -14.75
CA GLY A 251 3.96 -7.22 -14.51
C GLY A 251 2.71 -7.11 -15.39
N GLY A 252 2.16 -8.27 -15.75
CA GLY A 252 0.87 -8.43 -16.45
C GLY A 252 -0.16 -9.28 -15.69
N GLU A 253 0.23 -9.90 -14.58
CA GLU A 253 -0.63 -10.79 -13.78
C GLU A 253 -1.46 -10.06 -12.71
N VAL A 254 -1.06 -8.85 -12.34
CA VAL A 254 -1.74 -7.97 -11.40
C VAL A 254 -1.84 -6.57 -12.02
N ARG A 255 -2.71 -5.71 -11.47
CA ARG A 255 -2.75 -4.30 -11.90
C ARG A 255 -1.39 -3.64 -11.69
N GLN A 256 -0.97 -2.82 -12.65
CA GLN A 256 0.30 -2.11 -12.60
C GLN A 256 0.38 -1.16 -11.39
N GLY A 257 1.45 -1.31 -10.62
CA GLY A 257 1.84 -0.41 -9.54
C GLY A 257 2.87 0.63 -10.00
N THR A 258 3.64 1.14 -9.03
CA THR A 258 4.75 2.05 -9.28
C THR A 258 6.03 1.49 -8.67
N VAL A 259 7.12 1.55 -9.42
CA VAL A 259 8.49 1.38 -8.92
C VAL A 259 9.16 2.74 -8.87
N ALA A 260 9.93 2.99 -7.81
CA ALA A 260 10.69 4.21 -7.65
C ALA A 260 12.15 3.88 -7.26
N SER A 261 13.10 4.65 -7.77
CA SER A 261 14.52 4.51 -7.44
C SER A 261 15.23 5.86 -7.43
N LEU A 262 16.42 5.93 -6.83
CA LEU A 262 17.30 7.10 -6.87
C LEU A 262 18.31 7.06 -8.04
N LYS A 263 18.43 5.91 -8.70
CA LYS A 263 19.26 5.72 -9.90
C LYS A 263 18.41 5.26 -11.08
N PRO A 264 18.83 5.53 -12.33
CA PRO A 264 18.11 5.07 -13.50
C PRO A 264 18.00 3.54 -13.52
N LEU A 265 16.79 3.05 -13.78
CA LEU A 265 16.50 1.62 -13.93
C LEU A 265 16.31 1.25 -15.41
N PRO A 266 16.53 -0.02 -15.80
CA PRO A 266 16.28 -0.52 -17.15
C PRO A 266 14.78 -0.74 -17.44
N LEU A 267 13.95 0.25 -17.07
CA LEU A 267 12.50 0.26 -17.26
C LEU A 267 12.08 1.53 -18.00
N THR A 268 10.91 1.52 -18.61
CA THR A 268 10.33 2.72 -19.22
C THR A 268 9.98 3.73 -18.12
N PRO A 269 10.60 4.93 -18.11
CA PRO A 269 10.33 5.92 -17.09
C PRO A 269 8.95 6.54 -17.26
N ILE A 270 8.33 6.91 -16.14
CA ILE A 270 7.14 7.74 -16.09
C ILE A 270 7.59 9.20 -16.13
N ASP A 271 7.28 9.89 -17.23
CA ASP A 271 7.57 11.32 -17.39
C ASP A 271 6.61 12.17 -16.53
N MET A 272 7.08 12.56 -15.36
CA MET A 272 6.32 13.38 -14.42
C MET A 272 6.24 14.85 -14.83
N GLU A 273 7.20 15.37 -15.59
CA GLU A 273 7.14 16.75 -16.08
C GLU A 273 6.05 16.88 -17.17
N LEU A 274 6.03 15.96 -18.14
CA LEU A 274 4.94 15.89 -19.11
C LEU A 274 3.58 15.70 -18.42
N LYS A 275 3.53 14.94 -17.33
CA LYS A 275 2.30 14.75 -16.56
C LYS A 275 1.83 16.04 -15.89
N LYS A 276 2.75 16.85 -15.36
CA LYS A 276 2.45 18.19 -14.79
C LYS A 276 2.00 19.17 -15.87
N GLU A 277 2.63 19.16 -17.04
CA GLU A 277 2.20 19.99 -18.17
C GLU A 277 0.76 19.66 -18.61
N ARG A 278 0.41 18.37 -18.69
CA ARG A 278 -0.93 17.91 -19.07
C ARG A 278 -1.98 18.11 -17.99
N ASN A 279 -1.57 18.10 -16.72
CA ASN A 279 -2.46 18.32 -15.59
C ASN A 279 -1.78 19.24 -14.56
N PRO A 280 -1.89 20.57 -14.71
CA PRO A 280 -1.29 21.53 -13.79
C PRO A 280 -1.83 21.46 -12.35
N ALA A 281 -2.98 20.82 -12.14
CA ALA A 281 -3.57 20.60 -10.81
C ALA A 281 -3.03 19.33 -10.13
N ALA A 282 -2.19 18.52 -10.79
CA ALA A 282 -1.54 17.38 -10.18
C ALA A 282 -0.61 17.86 -9.05
N ALA A 283 -0.90 17.43 -7.83
CA ALA A 283 -0.12 17.78 -6.65
C ALA A 283 0.05 16.57 -5.74
N SER A 284 1.13 16.57 -4.95
CA SER A 284 1.34 15.64 -3.86
C SER A 284 0.35 15.89 -2.72
N LEU A 285 0.06 14.86 -1.92
CA LEU A 285 -0.61 15.02 -0.63
C LEU A 285 0.35 15.70 0.36
N ARG A 286 -0.18 16.52 1.28
CA ARG A 286 0.61 17.21 2.30
C ARG A 286 0.07 16.90 3.68
N ASP A 287 0.95 16.80 4.67
CA ASP A 287 0.55 16.54 6.06
C ASP A 287 -0.46 17.54 6.58
N ARG A 288 -0.24 18.83 6.28
CA ARG A 288 -1.09 19.94 6.75
C ARG A 288 -2.55 19.86 6.30
N ASP A 289 -2.86 18.96 5.36
CA ASP A 289 -4.19 18.77 4.82
C ASP A 289 -5.01 17.71 5.63
N PHE A 290 -4.41 17.12 6.67
CA PHE A 290 -4.98 16.09 7.55
C PHE A 290 -4.76 16.42 9.04
#